data_AF-A0A932AVS6-F1
#
_entry.id   AF-A0A932AVS6-F1
#
_cell.length_a   1.000
_cell.length_b   1.000
_cell.length_c   1.000
_cell.angle_alpha   90.00
_cell.angle_beta   90.00
_cell.angle_gamma   90.00
#
_symmetry.space_group_name_H-M   'P 1'
#
loop_
_entity.id
_entity.type
_entity.pdbx_description
1 polymer ?
#
loop_
_entity_poly.entity_id
_entity_poly.type
_entity_poly.pdbx_seq_one_letter_code
_entity_poly.pdbx_strand_id
1 'polypeptide(L)'
;MRPSSNAMRSLVLAAVLATLAGCSEYLDRRDTIALGSGNAVASDRVTHMVDPWPRDSANRDIAFNGAKMETAIERYRTNKVIPPRGTGTSATYEATPAAQNNMAPVGPTVTQPAAPVK
;
A
#
# COMPACT_ATOMS: atom_id res chain seq x y z
N MET A 1 -25.71 30.29 56.53
CA MET A 1 -25.41 29.06 55.76
C MET A 1 -26.67 28.67 55.00
N ARG A 2 -26.67 28.73 53.66
CA ARG A 2 -27.87 28.41 52.85
C ARG A 2 -28.04 26.88 52.75
N PRO A 3 -29.25 26.32 52.91
CA PRO A 3 -29.46 24.90 52.74
C PRO A 3 -29.23 24.53 51.27
N SER A 4 -28.28 23.61 51.02
CA SER A 4 -28.03 23.07 49.68
C SER A 4 -29.31 22.40 49.16
N SER A 5 -29.80 22.80 48.00
CA SER A 5 -30.99 22.17 47.39
C SER A 5 -30.74 20.69 47.10
N ASN A 6 -31.79 19.87 47.15
CA ASN A 6 -31.69 18.43 46.84
C ASN A 6 -31.14 18.18 45.42
N ALA A 7 -31.43 19.07 44.47
CA ALA A 7 -30.89 19.04 43.12
C ALA A 7 -29.37 19.30 43.06
N MET A 8 -28.86 20.17 43.92
CA MET A 8 -27.42 20.41 44.02
C MET A 8 -26.71 19.20 44.63
N ARG A 9 -27.32 18.53 45.61
CA ARG A 9 -26.79 17.29 46.19
C ARG A 9 -26.75 16.14 45.18
N SER A 10 -27.81 15.95 44.38
CA SER A 10 -27.82 14.91 43.35
C SER A 10 -26.80 15.17 42.25
N LEU A 11 -26.58 16.43 41.86
CA LEU A 11 -25.58 16.79 40.86
C LEU A 11 -24.15 16.56 41.36
N VAL A 12 -23.87 16.87 42.63
CA VAL A 12 -22.57 16.54 43.27
C VAL A 12 -22.37 15.03 43.35
N LEU A 13 -23.40 14.26 43.73
CA LEU A 13 -23.31 12.80 43.79
C LEU A 13 -23.04 12.18 42.41
N ALA A 14 -23.72 12.67 41.36
CA ALA A 14 -23.49 12.23 39.99
C ALA A 14 -22.07 12.55 39.51
N ALA A 15 -21.55 13.73 39.85
CA ALA A 15 -20.18 14.12 39.51
C ALA A 15 -19.15 13.22 40.20
N VAL A 16 -19.35 12.86 41.47
CA VAL A 16 -18.47 11.95 42.21
C VAL A 16 -18.53 10.53 41.63
N LEU A 17 -19.71 10.03 41.25
CA LEU A 17 -19.82 8.70 40.64
C LEU A 17 -19.14 8.64 39.26
N ALA A 18 -19.23 9.71 38.47
CA ALA A 18 -18.57 9.79 37.17
C ALA A 18 -17.03 9.80 37.28
N THR A 19 -16.46 10.48 38.28
CA THR A 19 -15.00 10.48 38.49
C THR A 19 -14.49 9.14 39.02
N LEU A 20 -15.25 8.47 39.88
CA LEU A 20 -14.89 7.12 40.36
C LEU A 20 -14.98 6.06 39.25
N ALA A 21 -15.94 6.18 38.32
CA ALA A 21 -16.06 5.26 37.19
C ALA A 21 -14.85 5.32 36.25
N GLY A 22 -14.27 6.51 36.03
CA GLY A 22 -13.07 6.69 35.23
C GLY A 22 -11.80 6.08 35.85
N CYS A 23 -11.77 5.91 37.18
CA CYS A 23 -10.67 5.24 37.88
C CYS A 23 -10.73 3.71 37.80
N SER A 24 -11.81 3.12 37.28
CA SER A 24 -11.96 1.66 37.16
C SER A 24 -11.15 1.04 36.01
N GLU A 25 -10.68 1.85 35.06
CA GLU A 25 -9.83 1.39 33.95
C GLU A 25 -8.58 0.64 34.45
N TYR A 26 -8.05 1.01 35.62
CA TYR A 26 -6.88 0.36 36.21
C TYR A 26 -7.17 -1.02 36.83
N LEU A 27 -8.43 -1.32 37.16
CA LEU A 27 -8.82 -2.62 37.74
C LEU A 27 -9.08 -3.68 36.68
N ASP A 28 -9.14 -3.28 35.41
CA ASP A 28 -9.33 -4.21 34.31
C ASP A 28 -7.99 -4.82 33.92
N ARG A 29 -7.86 -6.14 34.02
CA ARG A 29 -6.63 -6.86 33.65
C ARG A 29 -6.53 -6.92 32.12
N ARG A 30 -6.00 -5.86 31.53
CA ARG A 30 -5.72 -5.80 30.09
C ARG A 30 -4.30 -6.29 29.83
N ASP A 31 -4.15 -7.22 28.90
CA ASP A 31 -2.85 -7.70 28.43
C ASP A 31 -2.17 -6.69 27.47
N THR A 32 -2.76 -5.50 27.29
CA THR A 32 -2.40 -4.52 26.27
C THR A 32 -2.29 -3.12 26.86
N ILE A 33 -1.31 -2.32 26.41
CA ILE A 33 -1.00 -0.98 26.97
C ILE A 33 -2.09 0.06 26.61
N ALA A 34 -2.88 -0.17 25.57
CA ALA A 34 -4.00 0.69 25.19
C ALA A 34 -5.23 -0.13 24.75
N LEU A 35 -6.43 0.46 24.86
CA LEU A 35 -7.72 -0.15 24.46
C LEU A 35 -7.77 -0.62 23.00
N GLY A 36 -6.90 -0.09 22.14
CA GLY A 36 -6.82 -0.42 20.71
C GLY A 36 -5.45 -0.91 20.25
N SER A 37 -4.50 -1.22 21.15
CA SER A 37 -3.22 -1.77 20.68
C SER A 37 -3.44 -3.19 20.18
N GLY A 38 -3.28 -3.39 18.88
CA GLY A 38 -3.39 -4.70 18.25
C GLY A 38 -2.40 -5.72 18.81
N ASN A 39 -2.60 -6.99 18.48
CA ASN A 39 -1.74 -8.07 18.95
C ASN A 39 -0.51 -8.21 18.02
N ALA A 40 0.57 -7.51 18.35
CA ALA A 40 1.83 -7.57 17.61
C ALA A 40 2.37 -9.00 17.50
N VAL A 41 2.30 -9.79 18.57
CA VAL A 41 2.75 -11.19 18.58
C VAL A 41 1.93 -12.05 17.60
N ALA A 42 0.63 -11.83 17.50
CA ALA A 42 -0.20 -12.53 16.52
C ALA A 42 0.11 -12.09 15.09
N SER A 43 0.39 -10.80 14.87
CA SER A 43 0.81 -10.30 13.56
C SER A 43 2.14 -10.91 13.14
N ASP A 44 3.14 -10.93 14.03
CA ASP A 44 4.46 -11.50 13.78
C ASP A 44 4.38 -12.99 13.47
N ARG A 45 3.47 -13.73 14.13
CA ARG A 45 3.25 -15.15 13.82
C ARG A 45 2.73 -15.39 12.40
N VAL A 46 1.88 -14.51 11.89
CA VAL A 46 1.35 -14.61 10.52
C VAL A 46 2.41 -14.16 9.52
N THR A 47 3.13 -13.06 9.81
CA THR A 47 4.19 -12.54 8.94
C THR A 47 5.38 -13.51 8.83
N HIS A 48 5.75 -14.18 9.92
CA HIS A 48 6.81 -15.19 9.94
C HIS A 48 6.29 -16.61 9.69
N MET A 49 5.02 -16.76 9.34
CA MET A 49 4.52 -18.05 8.87
C MET A 49 5.29 -18.40 7.60
N VAL A 50 5.88 -19.59 7.58
CA VAL A 50 6.53 -20.12 6.39
C VAL A 50 5.43 -20.40 5.38
N ASP A 51 5.08 -19.40 4.58
CA ASP A 51 4.23 -19.58 3.41
C ASP A 51 5.06 -20.33 2.37
N PRO A 52 4.68 -21.56 2.00
CA PRO A 52 5.37 -22.25 0.92
C PRO A 52 5.29 -21.38 -0.33
N TRP A 53 6.45 -21.16 -0.96
CA TRP A 53 6.49 -20.50 -2.26
C TRP A 53 5.48 -21.15 -3.20
N PRO A 54 4.65 -20.35 -3.91
CA PRO A 54 3.68 -20.92 -4.85
C PRO A 54 4.43 -21.79 -5.85
N ARG A 55 3.78 -22.88 -6.31
CA ARG A 55 4.43 -23.90 -7.16
C ARG A 55 5.09 -23.29 -8.41
N ASP A 56 4.53 -22.20 -8.93
CA ASP A 56 5.07 -21.46 -10.07
C ASP A 56 6.41 -20.75 -9.78
N SER A 57 6.72 -20.43 -8.52
CA SER A 57 8.03 -19.89 -8.14
C SER A 57 9.17 -20.90 -8.27
N ALA A 58 8.86 -22.20 -8.32
CA ALA A 58 9.84 -23.23 -8.63
C ALA A 58 10.07 -23.39 -10.14
N ASN A 59 9.23 -22.76 -10.99
CA ASN A 59 9.37 -22.84 -12.43
C ASN A 59 10.58 -22.00 -12.89
N ARG A 60 11.58 -22.68 -13.46
CA ARG A 60 12.79 -22.06 -14.03
C ARG A 60 12.74 -21.97 -15.55
N ASP A 61 11.61 -22.33 -16.17
CA ASP A 61 11.41 -22.23 -17.60
C ASP A 61 11.10 -20.78 -17.99
N ILE A 62 12.16 -19.97 -18.03
CA ILE A 62 12.09 -18.58 -18.47
C ILE A 62 12.10 -18.58 -20.00
N ALA A 63 10.96 -18.25 -20.60
CA ALA A 63 10.84 -18.11 -22.04
C ALA A 63 11.86 -17.07 -22.56
N PHE A 64 12.74 -17.49 -23.46
CA PHE A 64 13.72 -16.63 -24.10
C PHE A 64 13.25 -16.24 -25.50
N ASN A 65 13.56 -15.00 -25.90
CA ASN A 65 13.30 -14.50 -27.24
C ASN A 65 14.62 -14.05 -27.87
N GLY A 66 15.13 -14.84 -28.81
CA GLY A 66 16.41 -14.60 -29.47
C GLY A 66 16.48 -13.24 -30.18
N ALA A 67 15.41 -12.84 -30.87
CA ALA A 67 15.35 -11.54 -31.56
C ALA A 67 15.44 -10.35 -30.59
N LYS A 68 14.84 -10.47 -29.39
CA LYS A 68 14.98 -9.46 -28.33
C LYS A 68 16.41 -9.42 -27.77
N MET A 69 17.05 -10.57 -27.61
CA MET A 69 18.44 -10.66 -27.16
C MET A 69 19.42 -10.04 -28.18
N GLU A 70 19.27 -10.37 -29.46
CA GLU A 70 20.06 -9.77 -30.54
C GLU A 70 19.91 -8.24 -30.58
N THR A 71 18.67 -7.75 -30.51
CA THR A 71 18.40 -6.30 -30.45
C THR A 71 19.09 -5.63 -29.25
N ALA A 72 19.14 -6.30 -28.09
CA ALA A 72 19.83 -5.79 -26.92
C ALA A 72 21.35 -5.76 -27.12
N ILE A 73 21.93 -6.82 -27.71
CA ILE A 73 23.37 -6.91 -28.02
C ILE A 73 23.77 -5.80 -29.02
N GLU A 74 22.97 -5.59 -30.06
CA GLU A 74 23.26 -4.55 -31.06
C GLU A 74 23.21 -3.13 -30.47
N ARG A 75 22.32 -2.88 -29.49
CA ARG A 75 22.33 -1.61 -28.75
C ARG A 75 23.62 -1.37 -27.98
N TYR A 76 24.17 -2.41 -27.36
CA TYR A 76 25.47 -2.30 -26.67
C TYR A 76 26.62 -2.07 -27.65
N ARG A 77 26.65 -2.80 -28.77
CA ARG A 77 27.70 -2.62 -29.81
C ARG A 77 27.70 -1.22 -30.42
N THR A 78 26.51 -0.67 -30.65
CA THR A 78 26.34 0.64 -31.31
C THR A 78 26.25 1.82 -30.33
N ASN A 79 26.52 1.59 -29.03
CA ASN A 79 26.37 2.60 -27.97
C ASN A 79 24.98 3.27 -27.91
N LYS A 80 23.93 2.55 -28.32
CA LYS A 80 22.52 3.01 -28.28
C LYS A 80 21.79 2.46 -27.06
N VAL A 81 22.36 2.67 -25.87
CA VAL A 81 21.76 2.26 -24.60
C VAL A 81 20.73 3.29 -24.15
N ILE A 82 19.53 2.84 -23.78
CA ILE A 82 18.50 3.71 -23.22
C ILE A 82 18.93 4.07 -21.79
N PRO A 83 19.17 5.34 -21.46
CA PRO A 83 19.58 5.71 -20.11
C PRO A 83 18.44 5.43 -19.11
N PRO A 84 18.75 4.93 -17.91
CA PRO A 84 17.74 4.72 -16.88
C PRO A 84 17.11 6.07 -16.51
N ARG A 85 15.78 6.12 -16.49
CA ARG A 85 15.05 7.30 -15.98
C ARG A 85 14.80 7.12 -14.49
N GLY A 86 15.27 8.07 -13.68
CA GLY A 86 14.96 8.12 -12.25
C GLY A 86 15.64 7.04 -11.41
N THR A 87 16.97 7.01 -11.37
CA THR A 87 17.76 6.14 -10.46
C THR A 87 17.72 6.56 -8.98
N GLY A 88 16.88 7.52 -8.62
CA GLY A 88 16.66 7.94 -7.23
C GLY A 88 15.57 7.12 -6.55
N THR A 89 15.69 6.92 -5.24
CA THR A 89 14.70 6.23 -4.39
C THR A 89 13.36 6.96 -4.27
N SER A 90 13.20 8.09 -4.93
CA SER A 90 12.00 8.94 -4.96
C SER A 90 11.42 9.00 -6.37
N ALA A 91 11.32 7.86 -7.05
CA ALA A 91 10.70 7.78 -8.36
C ALA A 91 9.17 7.90 -8.23
N THR A 92 8.66 9.14 -8.22
CA THR A 92 7.26 9.38 -8.59
C THR A 92 7.10 8.96 -10.05
N TYR A 93 6.17 8.05 -10.31
CA TYR A 93 5.80 7.64 -11.66
C TYR A 93 5.15 8.84 -12.38
N GLU A 94 5.96 9.65 -13.05
CA GLU A 94 5.46 10.71 -13.90
C GLU A 94 5.21 10.12 -15.29
N ALA A 95 3.94 9.78 -15.56
CA ALA A 95 3.51 9.43 -16.91
C ALA A 95 3.63 10.69 -17.79
N THR A 96 4.72 10.80 -18.54
CA THR A 96 4.84 11.84 -19.56
C THR A 96 3.89 11.50 -20.72
N PRO A 97 3.10 12.46 -21.25
CA PRO A 97 2.32 12.22 -22.46
C PRO A 97 3.25 11.80 -23.60
N ALA A 98 2.77 10.85 -24.41
CA ALA A 98 3.52 10.19 -25.48
C ALA A 98 4.30 11.19 -26.36
N ALA A 99 5.60 11.33 -26.13
CA ALA A 99 6.51 11.95 -27.07
C ALA A 99 6.74 10.94 -28.22
N GLN A 100 5.97 11.15 -29.29
CA GLN A 100 6.07 10.49 -30.59
C GLN A 100 7.51 10.56 -31.11
N ASN A 101 8.29 9.50 -30.88
CA ASN A 101 9.62 9.35 -31.48
C ASN A 101 9.74 7.96 -32.09
N ASN A 102 9.08 7.79 -33.23
CA ASN A 102 9.53 6.91 -34.31
C ASN A 102 8.76 7.25 -35.60
N MET A 103 9.20 8.29 -36.30
CA MET A 103 8.90 8.44 -37.72
C MET A 103 9.77 7.47 -38.50
N ALA A 104 9.41 6.19 -38.49
CA ALA A 104 9.83 5.22 -39.49
C ALA A 104 8.55 4.52 -39.97
N PRO A 105 8.31 4.41 -41.28
CA PRO A 105 7.01 3.98 -41.79
C PRO A 105 6.77 2.52 -41.47
N VAL A 106 5.81 2.23 -40.59
CA VAL A 106 5.33 0.87 -40.27
C VAL A 106 3.99 0.63 -40.95
N GLY A 107 4.03 0.27 -42.24
CA GLY A 107 2.90 -0.32 -42.97
C GLY A 107 1.65 0.57 -43.15
N PRO A 108 0.65 0.12 -43.93
CA PRO A 108 -0.54 0.91 -44.22
C PRO A 108 -1.46 1.03 -43.00
N THR A 109 -1.98 2.23 -42.79
CA THR A 109 -2.91 2.61 -41.71
C THR A 109 -4.22 1.82 -41.83
N VAL A 110 -4.53 1.00 -40.81
CA VAL A 110 -5.87 0.43 -40.63
C VAL A 110 -6.68 1.36 -39.74
N THR A 111 -7.59 2.12 -40.34
CA THR A 111 -8.58 2.92 -39.60
C THR A 111 -9.74 2.02 -39.19
N GLN A 112 -9.84 1.65 -37.91
CA GLN A 112 -11.01 0.97 -37.38
C GLN A 112 -11.96 1.98 -36.72
N PRO A 113 -13.20 2.17 -37.21
CA PRO A 113 -14.17 3.07 -36.58
C PRO A 113 -14.63 2.50 -35.23
N ALA A 114 -14.59 3.33 -34.18
CA ALA A 114 -15.13 2.98 -32.88
C ALA A 114 -16.68 2.95 -32.95
N ALA A 115 -17.27 1.85 -32.47
CA ALA A 115 -18.72 1.71 -32.36
C ALA A 115 -19.28 2.61 -31.23
N PRO A 116 -20.49 3.19 -31.40
CA PRO A 116 -21.07 4.08 -30.39
C PRO A 116 -21.61 3.28 -29.20
N VAL A 117 -21.22 3.69 -27.99
CA VAL A 117 -21.77 3.16 -26.73
C VAL A 117 -23.07 3.89 -26.44
N LYS A 118 -24.14 3.12 -26.22
CA LYS A 118 -25.49 3.56 -25.90
C LYS A 118 -25.63 3.92 -24.43
#